data_AF-A0A922MCB2-F1
#
_entry.id   AF-A0A922MCB2-F1
#
_cell.length_a   1.000
_cell.length_b   1.000
_cell.length_c   1.000
_cell.angle_alpha   90.00
_cell.angle_beta   90.00
_cell.angle_gamma   90.00
#
_symmetry.space_group_name_H-M   'P 1'
#
loop_
_entity.id
_entity.type
_entity.pdbx_description
1 polymer ?
#
loop_
_entity_poly.entity_id
_entity_poly.type
_entity_poly.pdbx_seq_one_letter_code
_entity_poly.pdbx_strand_id
1 'polypeptide(L)'
;MSLRLLLLYRFTFRSPYTVFYAISLFGQVLMFIMNFCWVVLNGISLANMTNSIFNTSSLVSVLILMHIGRSWPTLVAKVEALECKLPPFTRNVGAISNITSIFIFTAAVVEHLLSIYYGLKVACACDINNVGESYFRFSMPWIFDYTPYAAWKGALIEIFNIQSTFVWSYNDLLIMIISIYLTEHLLVHNELLKKAVEQSNTDGTFYRLYVQRAGRREGFEWSRTFYLLHLFVFIPVGTYIDGAASGCENPFQFHSTIVCAVRDPKF
;
A
#
# COMPACT_ATOMS: atom_id res chain seq x y z
N MET A 1 10.16 -27.65 -13.76
CA MET A 1 8.74 -28.06 -13.90
C MET A 1 7.93 -28.03 -12.58
N SER A 2 8.40 -27.37 -11.50
CA SER A 2 7.70 -27.40 -10.18
C SER A 2 7.12 -26.04 -9.73
N LEU A 3 7.69 -24.90 -10.13
CA LEU A 3 7.21 -23.58 -9.68
C LEU A 3 5.93 -23.07 -10.39
N ARG A 4 5.76 -23.39 -11.68
CA ARG A 4 4.60 -22.93 -12.49
C ARG A 4 3.27 -23.54 -12.02
N LEU A 5 3.28 -24.77 -11.50
CA LEU A 5 2.08 -25.43 -10.97
C LEU A 5 1.66 -24.87 -9.60
N LEU A 6 2.61 -24.48 -8.75
CA LEU A 6 2.33 -23.81 -7.47
C LEU A 6 1.73 -22.41 -7.64
N LEU A 7 2.17 -21.68 -8.67
CA LEU A 7 1.65 -20.34 -9.01
C LEU A 7 0.21 -20.40 -9.55
N LEU A 8 -0.10 -21.39 -10.40
CA LEU A 8 -1.43 -21.56 -10.99
C LEU A 8 -2.48 -22.11 -10.00
N TYR A 9 -2.09 -23.00 -9.07
CA TYR A 9 -3.04 -23.63 -8.14
C TYR A 9 -3.59 -22.65 -7.08
N ARG A 10 -2.85 -21.58 -6.75
CA ARG A 10 -3.20 -20.68 -5.63
C ARG A 10 -4.24 -19.59 -5.93
N PHE A 11 -4.60 -19.38 -7.20
CA PHE A 11 -5.58 -18.37 -7.65
C PHE A 11 -6.91 -18.98 -8.14
N THR A 12 -7.24 -20.21 -7.74
CA THR A 12 -8.57 -20.80 -7.95
C THR A 12 -9.51 -20.36 -6.81
N PHE A 13 -10.80 -20.16 -7.09
CA PHE A 13 -11.89 -19.73 -6.17
C PHE A 13 -12.05 -20.52 -4.86
N ARG A 14 -11.23 -21.55 -4.61
CA ARG A 14 -11.18 -22.37 -3.40
C ARG A 14 -9.96 -22.06 -2.52
N SER A 15 -9.36 -20.89 -2.70
CA SER A 15 -8.17 -20.41 -1.99
C SER A 15 -8.58 -19.42 -0.90
N PRO A 16 -8.04 -19.51 0.33
CA PRO A 16 -8.42 -18.63 1.45
C PRO A 16 -8.25 -17.14 1.11
N TYR A 17 -7.34 -16.80 0.19
CA TYR A 17 -7.13 -15.42 -0.28
C TYR A 17 -8.38 -14.80 -0.91
N THR A 18 -9.22 -15.57 -1.61
CA THR A 18 -10.47 -15.04 -2.22
C THR A 18 -11.46 -14.55 -1.17
N VAL A 19 -11.53 -15.23 -0.03
CA VAL A 19 -12.37 -14.81 1.11
C VAL A 19 -11.83 -13.52 1.71
N PHE A 20 -10.52 -13.41 1.90
CA PHE A 20 -9.88 -12.18 2.38
C PHE A 20 -10.13 -11.00 1.43
N TYR A 21 -9.95 -11.17 0.12
CA TYR A 21 -10.27 -10.10 -0.84
C TYR A 21 -11.74 -9.69 -0.82
N ALA A 22 -12.66 -10.64 -0.63
CA ALA A 22 -14.09 -10.33 -0.54
C ALA A 22 -14.43 -9.53 0.72
N ILE A 23 -13.87 -9.92 1.88
CA ILE A 23 -14.03 -9.18 3.15
C ILE A 23 -13.42 -7.78 3.03
N SER A 24 -12.21 -7.69 2.50
CA SER A 24 -11.52 -6.42 2.25
C SER A 24 -12.32 -5.52 1.32
N LEU A 25 -12.84 -6.05 0.21
CA LEU A 25 -13.67 -5.27 -0.72
C LEU A 25 -14.96 -4.80 -0.04
N PHE A 26 -15.63 -5.67 0.72
CA PHE A 26 -16.82 -5.31 1.47
C PHE A 26 -16.55 -4.18 2.47
N GLY A 27 -15.45 -4.27 3.24
CA GLY A 27 -15.03 -3.24 4.18
C GLY A 27 -14.76 -1.90 3.50
N GLN A 28 -14.04 -1.90 2.37
CA GLN A 28 -13.76 -0.66 1.62
C GLN A 28 -15.03 -0.03 1.02
N VAL A 29 -15.95 -0.85 0.50
CA VAL A 29 -17.24 -0.35 0.00
C VAL A 29 -18.07 0.26 1.13
N LEU A 30 -18.11 -0.39 2.29
CA LEU A 30 -18.80 0.13 3.48
C LEU A 30 -18.22 1.49 3.90
N MET A 31 -16.89 1.59 4.01
CA MET A 31 -16.18 2.82 4.38
C MET A 31 -16.46 3.95 3.38
N PHE A 32 -16.42 3.63 2.07
CA PHE A 32 -16.73 4.59 1.01
C PHE A 32 -18.18 5.11 1.10
N ILE A 33 -19.17 4.22 1.24
CA ILE A 33 -20.58 4.61 1.31
C ILE A 33 -20.83 5.49 2.53
N MET A 34 -20.37 5.08 3.72
CA MET A 34 -20.58 5.83 4.95
C MET A 34 -19.92 7.21 4.89
N ASN A 35 -18.67 7.27 4.41
CA ASN A 35 -17.98 8.54 4.26
C ASN A 35 -18.65 9.44 3.20
N PHE A 36 -19.10 8.88 2.08
CA PHE A 36 -19.81 9.63 1.04
C PHE A 36 -21.12 10.23 1.58
N CYS A 37 -21.93 9.43 2.28
CA CYS A 37 -23.15 9.91 2.94
C CYS A 37 -22.85 11.02 3.94
N TRP A 38 -21.81 10.87 4.76
CA TRP A 38 -21.43 11.86 5.76
C TRP A 38 -20.99 13.19 5.13
N VAL A 39 -20.23 13.17 4.03
CA VAL A 39 -19.82 14.38 3.28
C VAL A 39 -21.03 15.09 2.67
N VAL A 40 -21.98 14.33 2.11
CA VAL A 40 -23.21 14.90 1.54
C VAL A 40 -24.07 15.57 2.62
N LEU A 41 -24.12 15.00 3.81
CA LEU A 41 -24.97 15.49 4.92
C LEU A 41 -24.33 16.64 5.72
N ASN A 42 -23.01 16.62 5.94
CA ASN A 42 -22.29 17.62 6.76
C ASN A 42 -21.58 18.71 5.93
N GLY A 43 -21.65 18.63 4.60
CA GLY A 43 -21.05 19.59 3.70
C GLY A 43 -19.55 19.37 3.43
N ILE A 44 -19.05 20.14 2.48
CA ILE A 44 -17.70 20.02 1.92
C ILE A 44 -16.74 20.89 2.75
N SER A 45 -16.00 20.28 3.67
CA SER A 45 -14.85 20.90 4.37
C SER A 45 -13.55 20.25 3.90
N LEU A 46 -12.40 20.93 4.10
CA LEU A 46 -11.09 20.38 3.71
C LEU A 46 -10.80 19.04 4.40
N ALA A 47 -11.07 18.95 5.71
CA ALA A 47 -10.87 17.71 6.47
C ALA A 47 -11.79 16.58 5.97
N ASN A 48 -13.04 16.90 5.61
CA ASN A 48 -14.02 15.95 5.12
C ASN A 48 -13.63 15.44 3.71
N MET A 49 -13.09 16.34 2.87
CA MET A 49 -12.60 15.99 1.54
C MET A 49 -11.39 15.06 1.60
N THR A 50 -10.43 15.29 2.51
CA THR A 50 -9.26 14.42 2.66
C THR A 50 -9.66 12.97 2.95
N ASN A 51 -10.56 12.76 3.93
CA ASN A 51 -11.05 11.42 4.28
C ASN A 51 -11.84 10.78 3.12
N SER A 52 -12.57 11.59 2.35
CA SER A 52 -13.29 11.12 1.17
C SER A 52 -12.39 10.67 0.05
N ILE A 53 -11.37 11.47 -0.27
CA ILE A 53 -10.37 11.11 -1.27
C ILE A 53 -9.64 9.84 -0.85
N PHE A 54 -9.27 9.73 0.44
CA PHE A 54 -8.61 8.55 0.98
C PHE A 54 -9.47 7.28 0.85
N ASN A 55 -10.70 7.27 1.34
CA ASN A 55 -11.56 6.08 1.25
C ASN A 55 -11.91 5.72 -0.21
N THR A 56 -12.09 6.73 -1.06
CA THR A 56 -12.36 6.51 -2.49
C THR A 56 -11.15 5.94 -3.21
N SER A 57 -9.96 6.48 -2.97
CA SER A 57 -8.72 6.00 -3.58
C SER A 57 -8.42 4.58 -3.14
N SER A 58 -8.64 4.23 -1.87
CA SER A 58 -8.49 2.86 -1.36
C SER A 58 -9.46 1.88 -2.03
N LEU A 59 -10.73 2.25 -2.24
CA LEU A 59 -11.68 1.41 -2.97
C LEU A 59 -11.23 1.14 -4.40
N VAL A 60 -10.89 2.20 -5.15
CA VAL A 60 -10.40 2.08 -6.54
C VAL A 60 -9.14 1.23 -6.60
N SER A 61 -8.24 1.41 -5.63
CA SER A 61 -7.00 0.65 -5.51
C SER A 61 -7.25 -0.84 -5.35
N VAL A 62 -8.13 -1.24 -4.43
CA VAL A 62 -8.47 -2.66 -4.24
C VAL A 62 -9.04 -3.27 -5.51
N LEU A 63 -9.86 -2.53 -6.26
CA LEU A 63 -10.41 -3.01 -7.55
C LEU A 63 -9.30 -3.21 -8.60
N ILE A 64 -8.38 -2.26 -8.72
CA ILE A 64 -7.23 -2.35 -9.63
C ILE A 64 -6.34 -3.53 -9.24
N LEU A 65 -5.98 -3.65 -7.97
CA LEU A 65 -5.14 -4.74 -7.47
C LEU A 65 -5.80 -6.11 -7.64
N MET A 66 -7.12 -6.19 -7.46
CA MET A 66 -7.87 -7.41 -7.76
C MET A 66 -7.80 -7.76 -9.25
N HIS A 67 -7.91 -6.76 -10.13
CA HIS A 67 -7.77 -6.98 -11.58
C HIS A 67 -6.34 -7.42 -11.94
N ILE A 68 -5.32 -6.75 -11.40
CA ILE A 68 -3.90 -7.11 -11.59
C ILE A 68 -3.65 -8.51 -11.08
N GLY A 69 -4.12 -8.88 -9.89
CA GLY A 69 -3.94 -10.20 -9.30
C GLY A 69 -4.47 -11.33 -10.17
N ARG A 70 -5.61 -11.13 -10.86
CA ARG A 70 -6.16 -12.11 -11.81
C ARG A 70 -5.30 -12.26 -13.08
N SER A 71 -4.79 -11.15 -13.59
CA SER A 71 -3.97 -11.11 -14.81
C SER A 71 -2.48 -11.40 -14.54
N TRP A 72 -2.07 -11.43 -13.27
CA TRP A 72 -0.68 -11.55 -12.82
C TRP A 72 0.04 -12.78 -13.38
N PRO A 73 -0.53 -14.00 -13.37
CA PRO A 73 0.16 -15.17 -13.91
C PRO A 73 0.48 -15.04 -15.40
N THR A 74 -0.47 -14.47 -16.16
CA THR A 74 -0.29 -14.21 -17.59
C THR A 74 0.74 -13.11 -17.83
N LEU A 75 0.74 -12.05 -17.01
CA LEU A 75 1.70 -10.96 -17.07
C LEU A 75 3.12 -11.48 -16.81
N VAL A 76 3.34 -12.19 -15.71
CA VAL A 76 4.65 -12.75 -15.35
C VAL A 76 5.16 -13.70 -16.43
N ALA A 77 4.29 -14.56 -17.00
CA ALA A 77 4.70 -15.45 -18.08
C ALA A 77 5.16 -14.69 -19.34
N LYS A 78 4.50 -13.58 -19.68
CA LYS A 78 4.91 -12.72 -20.79
C LYS A 78 6.21 -11.98 -20.49
N VAL A 79 6.35 -11.47 -19.27
CA VAL A 79 7.56 -10.76 -18.83
C VAL A 79 8.77 -11.70 -18.81
N GLU A 80 8.63 -12.92 -18.28
CA GLU A 80 9.70 -13.95 -18.29
C GLU A 80 10.13 -14.28 -19.74
N ALA A 81 9.17 -14.41 -20.66
CA ALA A 81 9.46 -14.65 -22.07
C ALA A 81 10.16 -13.46 -22.76
N LEU A 82 9.86 -12.23 -22.33
CA LEU A 82 10.53 -11.01 -22.80
C LEU A 82 11.94 -10.89 -22.22
N GLU A 83 12.11 -11.14 -20.91
CA GLU A 83 13.41 -11.12 -20.23
C GLU A 83 14.39 -12.12 -20.84
N CYS A 84 13.90 -13.28 -21.32
CA CYS A 84 14.73 -14.25 -22.04
C CYS A 84 15.34 -13.71 -23.34
N LYS A 85 14.74 -12.68 -23.94
CA LYS A 85 15.20 -12.06 -25.20
C LYS A 85 15.99 -10.77 -24.97
N LEU A 86 15.92 -10.22 -23.77
CA LEU A 86 16.53 -8.94 -23.41
C LEU A 86 17.94 -9.16 -22.83
N PRO A 87 18.83 -8.17 -22.97
CA PRO A 87 20.14 -8.19 -22.34
C PRO A 87 20.01 -8.21 -20.80
N PRO A 88 20.94 -8.84 -20.08
CA PRO A 88 20.90 -8.88 -18.62
C PRO A 88 21.09 -7.50 -18.01
N PHE A 89 20.50 -7.28 -16.83
CA PHE A 89 20.64 -6.04 -16.08
C PHE A 89 22.10 -5.81 -15.63
N THR A 90 22.50 -4.53 -15.59
CA THR A 90 23.81 -4.12 -15.08
C THR A 90 23.84 -4.02 -13.56
N ARG A 91 22.69 -3.75 -12.94
CA ARG A 91 22.50 -3.64 -11.48
C ARG A 91 21.61 -4.75 -10.95
N ASN A 92 21.73 -5.03 -9.65
CA ASN A 92 20.85 -5.98 -8.97
C ASN A 92 19.49 -5.32 -8.66
N VAL A 93 18.61 -5.29 -9.68
CA VAL A 93 17.25 -4.72 -9.60
C VAL A 93 16.42 -5.40 -8.51
N GLY A 94 16.65 -6.69 -8.28
CA GLY A 94 16.01 -7.49 -7.23
C GLY A 94 16.32 -6.96 -5.83
N ALA A 95 17.59 -6.74 -5.54
CA ALA A 95 18.04 -6.20 -4.26
C ALA A 95 17.51 -4.78 -4.03
N ILE A 96 17.59 -3.92 -5.05
CA ILE A 96 17.08 -2.54 -4.96
C ILE A 96 15.58 -2.54 -4.68
N SER A 97 14.80 -3.32 -5.43
CA SER A 97 13.34 -3.40 -5.25
C SER A 97 12.96 -3.94 -3.87
N ASN A 98 13.69 -4.93 -3.35
CA ASN A 98 13.45 -5.47 -2.01
C ASN A 98 13.77 -4.45 -0.91
N ILE A 99 14.89 -3.74 -1.01
CA ILE A 99 15.27 -2.68 -0.05
C ILE A 99 14.23 -1.57 -0.06
N THR A 100 13.83 -1.11 -1.24
CA THR A 100 12.78 -0.10 -1.41
C THR A 100 11.45 -0.57 -0.80
N SER A 101 11.08 -1.84 -1.01
CA SER A 101 9.84 -2.40 -0.44
C SER A 101 9.86 -2.42 1.09
N ILE A 102 10.95 -2.86 1.69
CA ILE A 102 11.13 -2.88 3.15
C ILE A 102 11.05 -1.45 3.70
N PHE A 103 11.74 -0.51 3.07
CA PHE A 103 11.74 0.88 3.49
C PHE A 103 10.35 1.51 3.45
N ILE A 104 9.63 1.38 2.32
CA ILE A 104 8.30 1.99 2.14
C ILE A 104 7.29 1.40 3.12
N PHE A 105 7.25 0.08 3.32
CA PHE A 105 6.32 -0.50 4.28
C PHE A 105 6.68 -0.16 5.73
N THR A 106 7.97 -0.05 6.07
CA THR A 106 8.39 0.41 7.40
C THR A 106 7.93 1.85 7.63
N ALA A 107 8.11 2.73 6.64
CA ALA A 107 7.66 4.11 6.70
C ALA A 107 6.13 4.20 6.88
N ALA A 108 5.35 3.40 6.13
CA ALA A 108 3.90 3.36 6.25
C ALA A 108 3.42 2.94 7.65
N VAL A 109 4.09 1.96 8.27
CA VAL A 109 3.79 1.55 9.65
C VAL A 109 4.08 2.68 10.63
N VAL A 110 5.25 3.33 10.51
CA VAL A 110 5.64 4.44 11.38
C VAL A 110 4.65 5.60 11.24
N GLU A 111 4.30 5.99 10.01
CA GLU A 111 3.32 7.03 9.73
C GLU A 111 1.97 6.73 10.39
N HIS A 112 1.49 5.50 10.24
CA HIS A 112 0.22 5.09 10.82
C HIS A 112 0.25 5.12 12.36
N LEU A 113 1.31 4.62 12.99
CA LEU A 113 1.49 4.67 14.45
C LEU A 113 1.55 6.12 14.97
N LEU A 114 2.23 7.01 14.26
CA LEU A 114 2.28 8.43 14.60
C LEU A 114 0.90 9.09 14.47
N SER A 115 0.11 8.70 13.46
CA SER A 115 -1.25 9.20 13.26
C SER A 115 -2.18 8.76 14.41
N ILE A 116 -2.14 7.49 14.82
CA ILE A 116 -2.87 7.00 16.00
C ILE A 116 -2.43 7.76 17.25
N TYR A 117 -1.12 7.90 17.48
CA TYR A 117 -0.59 8.60 18.65
C TYR A 117 -1.06 10.05 18.72
N TYR A 118 -1.03 10.76 17.60
CA TYR A 118 -1.55 12.12 17.51
C TYR A 118 -3.05 12.18 17.84
N GLY A 119 -3.85 11.28 17.25
CA GLY A 119 -5.29 11.21 17.54
C GLY A 119 -5.59 10.92 19.00
N LEU A 120 -4.85 10.01 19.64
CA LEU A 120 -4.99 9.70 21.08
C LEU A 120 -4.65 10.91 21.95
N LYS A 121 -3.62 11.68 21.59
CA LYS A 121 -3.26 12.91 22.31
C LYS A 121 -4.35 13.98 22.21
N VAL A 122 -4.95 14.15 21.03
CA VAL A 122 -6.10 15.05 20.86
C VAL A 122 -7.29 14.55 21.68
N ALA A 123 -7.60 13.26 21.64
CA ALA A 123 -8.69 12.69 22.42
C ALA A 123 -8.51 12.86 23.93
N CYS A 124 -7.29 12.64 24.46
CA CYS A 124 -6.99 12.86 25.88
C CYS A 124 -7.15 14.33 26.28
N ALA A 125 -6.90 15.27 25.35
CA ALA A 125 -7.11 16.69 25.61
C ALA A 125 -8.61 17.08 25.61
N CYS A 126 -9.46 16.37 24.86
CA CYS A 126 -10.90 16.65 24.82
C CYS A 126 -11.68 15.98 25.97
N ASP A 127 -11.38 14.71 26.30
CA ASP A 127 -12.01 14.01 27.43
C ASP A 127 -11.04 12.99 28.05
N ILE A 128 -10.64 13.26 29.29
CA ILE A 128 -9.70 12.43 30.07
C ILE A 128 -10.38 11.14 30.57
N ASN A 129 -11.70 11.14 30.77
CA ASN A 129 -12.41 10.01 31.37
C ASN A 129 -12.73 8.91 30.35
N ASN A 130 -12.98 9.25 29.09
CA ASN A 130 -13.33 8.29 28.02
C ASN A 130 -12.47 8.46 26.76
N VAL A 131 -11.15 8.48 26.92
CA VAL A 131 -10.17 8.71 25.83
C VAL A 131 -10.42 7.81 24.60
N GLY A 132 -10.78 6.55 24.80
CA GLY A 132 -11.02 5.60 23.70
C GLY A 132 -12.25 5.95 22.85
N GLU A 133 -13.38 6.28 23.48
CA GLU A 133 -14.58 6.70 22.75
C GLU A 133 -14.35 8.03 22.03
N SER A 134 -13.74 8.98 22.73
CA SER A 134 -13.41 10.30 22.18
C SER A 134 -12.45 10.21 21.00
N TYR A 135 -11.47 9.29 21.04
CA TYR A 135 -10.59 9.00 19.91
C TYR A 135 -11.37 8.51 18.69
N PHE A 136 -12.21 7.49 18.84
CA PHE A 136 -12.95 6.93 17.70
C PHE A 136 -13.98 7.91 17.13
N ARG A 137 -14.64 8.70 17.98
CA ARG A 137 -15.55 9.78 17.53
C ARG A 137 -14.80 10.89 16.79
N PHE A 138 -13.63 11.27 17.27
CA PHE A 138 -12.82 12.33 16.66
C PHE A 138 -12.18 11.87 15.34
N SER A 139 -11.59 10.68 15.33
CA SER A 139 -10.87 10.11 14.20
C SER A 139 -11.82 9.64 13.09
N MET A 140 -13.01 9.15 13.45
CA MET A 140 -13.96 8.50 12.52
C MET A 140 -15.41 8.99 12.68
N PRO A 141 -15.67 10.31 12.56
CA PRO A 141 -17.01 10.87 12.74
C PRO A 141 -18.03 10.30 11.74
N TRP A 142 -17.60 9.94 10.54
CA TRP A 142 -18.47 9.40 9.48
C TRP A 142 -19.19 8.09 9.83
N ILE A 143 -18.80 7.40 10.92
CA ILE A 143 -19.48 6.18 11.38
C ILE A 143 -20.13 6.38 12.76
N PHE A 144 -19.45 7.07 13.67
CA PHE A 144 -19.91 7.22 15.05
C PHE A 144 -20.88 8.38 15.28
N ASP A 145 -21.11 9.23 14.26
CA ASP A 145 -22.22 10.19 14.27
C ASP A 145 -23.58 9.51 14.05
N TYR A 146 -23.62 8.43 13.25
CA TYR A 146 -24.84 7.69 12.94
C TYR A 146 -25.06 6.45 13.79
N THR A 147 -23.98 5.90 14.38
CA THR A 147 -24.05 4.66 15.16
C THR A 147 -23.48 4.84 16.55
N PRO A 148 -24.11 4.26 17.59
CA PRO A 148 -23.57 4.32 18.94
C PRO A 148 -22.23 3.59 19.01
N TYR A 149 -21.31 4.20 19.76
CA TYR A 149 -19.98 3.65 20.00
C TYR A 149 -20.08 2.26 20.65
N ALA A 150 -19.29 1.35 20.12
CA ALA A 150 -19.05 0.04 20.71
C ALA A 150 -17.62 -0.35 20.36
N ALA A 151 -16.86 -0.85 21.35
CA ALA A 151 -15.44 -1.16 21.18
C ALA A 151 -15.16 -2.10 19.99
N TRP A 152 -16.02 -3.10 19.77
CA TRP A 152 -15.89 -4.03 18.65
C TRP A 152 -16.05 -3.36 17.28
N LYS A 153 -16.90 -2.32 17.17
CA LYS A 153 -17.05 -1.54 15.93
C LYS A 153 -15.81 -0.71 15.67
N GLY A 154 -15.29 -0.04 16.71
CA GLY A 154 -14.06 0.73 16.63
C GLY A 154 -12.89 -0.12 16.14
N ALA A 155 -12.69 -1.29 16.76
CA ALA A 155 -11.66 -2.23 16.34
C ALA A 155 -11.83 -2.69 14.88
N LEU A 156 -13.05 -3.01 14.46
CA LEU A 156 -13.33 -3.46 13.09
C LEU A 156 -13.06 -2.36 12.04
N ILE A 157 -13.44 -1.12 12.34
CA ILE A 157 -13.22 0.01 11.43
C ILE A 157 -11.73 0.37 11.38
N GLU A 158 -11.04 0.33 12.51
CA GLU A 158 -9.59 0.55 12.57
C GLU A 158 -8.83 -0.48 11.73
N ILE A 159 -9.25 -1.75 11.75
CA ILE A 159 -8.67 -2.78 10.88
C ILE A 159 -8.84 -2.41 9.40
N PHE A 160 -10.02 -1.94 8.99
CA PHE A 160 -10.22 -1.51 7.60
C PHE A 160 -9.45 -0.24 7.25
N ASN A 161 -9.28 0.68 8.19
CA ASN A 161 -8.50 1.90 8.01
C ASN A 161 -7.01 1.58 7.83
N ILE A 162 -6.45 0.72 8.70
CA ILE A 162 -5.09 0.17 8.55
C ILE A 162 -4.95 -0.46 7.17
N GLN A 163 -5.89 -1.31 6.78
CA GLN A 163 -5.88 -1.97 5.48
C GLN A 163 -5.87 -0.95 4.33
N SER A 164 -6.64 0.13 4.41
CA SER A 164 -6.64 1.23 3.44
C SER A 164 -5.26 1.89 3.30
N THR A 165 -4.61 2.17 4.42
CA THR A 165 -3.25 2.76 4.44
C THR A 165 -2.24 1.84 3.77
N PHE A 166 -2.25 0.55 4.10
CA PHE A 166 -1.35 -0.41 3.47
C PHE A 166 -1.61 -0.58 1.97
N VAL A 167 -2.88 -0.60 1.56
CA VAL A 167 -3.25 -0.66 0.13
C VAL A 167 -2.73 0.56 -0.61
N TRP A 168 -2.89 1.76 -0.02
CA TRP A 168 -2.34 2.99 -0.60
C TRP A 168 -0.83 2.86 -0.79
N SER A 169 -0.07 2.61 0.28
CA SER A 169 1.40 2.52 0.20
C SER A 169 1.87 1.42 -0.75
N TYR A 170 1.10 0.34 -0.88
CA TYR A 170 1.41 -0.75 -1.81
C TYR A 170 1.27 -0.33 -3.28
N ASN A 171 0.27 0.49 -3.65
CA ASN A 171 0.18 0.98 -5.02
C ASN A 171 1.37 1.86 -5.39
N ASP A 172 1.75 2.77 -4.49
CA ASP A 172 2.88 3.67 -4.70
C ASP A 172 4.17 2.87 -4.88
N LEU A 173 4.34 1.84 -4.05
CA LEU A 173 5.45 0.90 -4.14
C LEU A 173 5.44 0.10 -5.46
N LEU A 174 4.28 -0.37 -5.92
CA LEU A 174 4.15 -1.08 -7.19
C LEU A 174 4.58 -0.20 -8.37
N ILE A 175 4.16 1.06 -8.38
CA ILE A 175 4.58 2.04 -9.40
C ILE A 175 6.10 2.27 -9.32
N MET A 176 6.64 2.39 -8.11
CA MET A 176 8.08 2.59 -7.90
C MET A 176 8.92 1.41 -8.42
N ILE A 177 8.52 0.17 -8.13
CA ILE A 177 9.23 -1.03 -8.60
C ILE A 177 9.20 -1.14 -10.12
N ILE A 178 8.03 -0.91 -10.74
CA ILE A 178 7.90 -0.90 -12.21
C ILE A 178 8.80 0.20 -12.81
N SER A 179 8.87 1.36 -12.17
CA SER A 179 9.71 2.47 -12.62
C SER A 179 11.20 2.14 -12.54
N ILE A 180 11.66 1.50 -11.45
CA ILE A 180 13.04 1.03 -11.29
C ILE A 180 13.38 0.02 -12.39
N TYR A 181 12.50 -0.97 -12.61
CA TYR A 181 12.66 -1.98 -13.65
C TYR A 181 12.79 -1.36 -15.06
N LEU A 182 11.87 -0.45 -15.41
CA LEU A 182 11.87 0.19 -16.72
C LEU A 182 13.11 1.08 -16.93
N THR A 183 13.51 1.81 -15.89
CA THR A 183 14.71 2.67 -15.92
C THR A 183 15.96 1.87 -16.23
N GLU A 184 16.16 0.72 -15.57
CA GLU A 184 17.32 -0.13 -15.81
C GLU A 184 17.33 -0.72 -17.23
N HIS A 185 16.16 -1.08 -17.77
CA HIS A 185 16.06 -1.50 -19.17
C HIS A 185 16.45 -0.39 -20.15
N LEU A 186 16.00 0.84 -19.92
CA LEU A 186 16.34 1.99 -20.77
C LEU A 186 17.83 2.33 -20.68
N LEU A 187 18.43 2.25 -19.50
CA LEU A 187 19.87 2.44 -19.32
C LEU A 187 20.68 1.41 -20.10
N VAL A 188 20.31 0.12 -19.99
CA VAL A 188 20.96 -0.94 -20.75
C VAL A 188 20.79 -0.73 -22.25
N HIS A 189 19.60 -0.35 -22.71
CA HIS A 189 19.36 -0.07 -24.13
C HIS A 189 20.19 1.11 -24.64
N ASN A 190 20.29 2.20 -23.88
CA ASN A 190 21.08 3.37 -24.24
C ASN A 190 22.59 3.04 -24.31
N GLU A 191 23.11 2.26 -23.39
CA GLU A 191 24.49 1.77 -23.40
C GLU A 191 24.79 0.92 -24.64
N LEU A 192 23.85 0.07 -25.03
CA LEU A 192 23.99 -0.77 -26.22
C LEU A 192 23.91 0.03 -27.51
N LEU A 193 23.01 1.01 -27.57
CA LEU A 193 22.89 1.91 -28.72
C LEU A 193 24.15 2.75 -28.88
N LYS A 194 24.70 3.30 -27.79
CA LYS A 194 25.97 4.05 -27.81
C LYS A 194 27.11 3.19 -28.37
N LYS A 195 27.24 1.94 -27.90
CA LYS A 195 28.25 0.99 -28.42
C LYS A 195 28.03 0.65 -29.89
N ALA A 196 26.78 0.48 -30.31
CA ALA A 196 26.45 0.22 -31.71
C ALA A 196 26.81 1.40 -32.62
N VAL A 197 26.58 2.64 -32.17
CA VAL A 197 26.96 3.85 -32.92
C VAL A 197 28.48 3.99 -33.01
N GLU A 198 29.20 3.83 -31.89
CA GLU A 198 30.67 3.86 -31.86
C GLU A 198 31.29 2.78 -32.76
N GLN A 199 30.68 1.58 -32.83
CA GLN A 199 31.14 0.46 -33.65
C GLN A 199 30.66 0.47 -35.11
N SER A 200 29.56 1.16 -35.42
CA SER A 200 29.16 1.42 -36.83
C SER A 200 30.16 2.32 -37.56
N ASN A 201 30.96 3.08 -36.81
CA ASN A 201 32.13 3.78 -37.34
C ASN A 201 33.36 2.86 -37.53
N THR A 202 33.34 1.58 -37.10
CA THR A 202 34.56 0.74 -37.05
C THR A 202 34.49 -0.72 -37.55
N ASP A 203 33.34 -1.43 -37.66
CA ASP A 203 33.11 -2.61 -38.55
C ASP A 203 31.96 -3.54 -38.09
N GLY A 204 31.31 -4.19 -39.07
CA GLY A 204 30.06 -4.97 -39.00
C GLY A 204 30.05 -6.32 -38.26
N THR A 205 30.75 -6.46 -37.13
CA THR A 205 30.89 -7.74 -36.39
C THR A 205 29.95 -7.87 -35.16
N PHE A 206 28.99 -6.95 -35.02
CA PHE A 206 28.17 -6.70 -33.83
C PHE A 206 27.34 -7.90 -33.33
N TYR A 207 26.79 -8.71 -34.24
CA TYR A 207 25.83 -9.76 -33.88
C TYR A 207 26.41 -10.91 -33.03
N ARG A 208 27.72 -11.18 -33.11
CA ARG A 208 28.33 -12.33 -32.41
C ARG A 208 28.62 -12.07 -30.93
N LEU A 209 29.01 -10.85 -30.55
CA LEU A 209 29.34 -10.51 -29.16
C LEU A 209 28.09 -10.38 -28.27
N TYR A 210 26.96 -9.99 -28.86
CA TYR A 210 25.68 -9.83 -28.17
C TYR A 210 25.15 -11.18 -27.64
N VAL A 211 25.32 -12.26 -28.41
CA VAL A 211 24.87 -13.62 -28.04
C VAL A 211 25.72 -14.20 -26.90
N GLN A 212 27.00 -13.81 -26.77
CA GLN A 212 27.95 -14.47 -25.89
C GLN A 212 27.94 -13.91 -24.44
N ARG A 213 27.48 -12.66 -24.23
CA ARG A 213 27.38 -12.04 -22.89
C ARG A 213 26.07 -12.34 -22.15
N ALA A 214 25.08 -12.93 -22.81
CA ALA A 214 23.81 -13.37 -22.22
C ALA A 214 23.93 -14.56 -21.23
N GLY A 215 25.15 -15.06 -21.00
CA GLY A 215 25.42 -16.29 -20.22
C GLY A 215 25.43 -16.14 -18.69
N ARG A 216 25.42 -14.93 -18.11
CA ARG A 216 25.44 -14.74 -16.65
C ARG A 216 24.06 -14.28 -16.16
N ARG A 217 23.23 -15.25 -15.78
CA ARG A 217 21.79 -15.11 -15.50
C ARG A 217 21.53 -14.89 -14.00
N GLU A 218 21.26 -13.66 -13.60
CA GLU A 218 20.46 -13.36 -12.42
C GLU A 218 19.17 -12.69 -12.90
N GLY A 219 18.10 -13.48 -13.04
CA GLY A 219 16.78 -12.99 -13.43
C GLY A 219 16.08 -12.31 -12.27
N PHE A 220 15.30 -11.26 -12.56
CA PHE A 220 14.47 -10.61 -11.55
C PHE A 220 13.27 -11.53 -11.23
N GLU A 221 13.20 -12.06 -10.01
CA GLU A 221 12.12 -12.99 -9.61
C GLU A 221 10.82 -12.24 -9.29
N TRP A 222 10.13 -11.75 -10.33
CA TRP A 222 8.82 -11.07 -10.25
C TRP A 222 7.81 -11.77 -9.34
N SER A 223 7.80 -13.10 -9.36
CA SER A 223 6.92 -13.88 -8.50
C SER A 223 7.22 -13.65 -7.01
N ARG A 224 8.48 -13.75 -6.56
CA ARG A 224 8.83 -13.56 -5.14
C ARG A 224 8.57 -12.15 -4.65
N THR A 225 8.91 -11.14 -5.44
CA THR A 225 8.67 -9.74 -5.08
C THR A 225 7.17 -9.47 -4.93
N PHE A 226 6.33 -9.93 -5.86
CA PHE A 226 4.88 -9.79 -5.74
C PHE A 226 4.28 -10.55 -4.55
N TYR A 227 4.77 -11.76 -4.24
CA TYR A 227 4.28 -12.51 -3.07
C TYR A 227 4.68 -11.89 -1.74
N LEU A 228 5.91 -11.42 -1.61
CA LEU A 228 6.35 -10.72 -0.41
C LEU A 228 5.47 -9.48 -0.18
N LEU A 229 5.22 -8.72 -1.24
CA LEU A 229 4.36 -7.53 -1.17
C LEU A 229 2.91 -7.87 -0.80
N HIS A 230 2.33 -8.93 -1.38
CA HIS A 230 0.97 -9.37 -1.04
C HIS A 230 0.86 -9.93 0.38
N LEU A 231 1.89 -10.59 0.91
CA LEU A 231 1.89 -11.06 2.29
C LEU A 231 1.82 -9.87 3.28
N PHE A 232 2.53 -8.77 3.01
CA PHE A 232 2.51 -7.59 3.89
C PHE A 232 1.17 -6.84 3.92
N VAL A 233 0.44 -6.78 2.80
CA VAL A 233 -0.87 -6.09 2.74
C VAL A 233 -1.97 -6.85 3.49
N PHE A 234 -1.82 -8.17 3.68
CA PHE A 234 -2.88 -9.04 4.20
C PHE A 234 -2.53 -9.78 5.49
N ILE A 235 -1.39 -9.49 6.14
CA ILE A 235 -1.16 -9.93 7.51
C ILE A 235 -2.00 -9.02 8.42
N PRO A 236 -2.95 -9.57 9.19
CA PRO A 236 -3.59 -8.80 10.24
C PRO A 236 -2.49 -8.44 11.25
N VAL A 237 -2.21 -7.15 11.40
CA VAL A 237 -1.43 -6.64 12.54
C VAL A 237 -2.30 -6.88 13.77
N GLY A 238 -2.16 -8.09 14.33
CA GLY A 238 -2.84 -8.51 15.53
C GLY A 238 -2.25 -7.79 16.74
N THR A 239 -3.17 -7.24 17.54
CA THR A 239 -3.06 -6.86 18.95
C THR A 239 -2.05 -5.76 19.29
N TYR A 240 -2.53 -4.52 19.35
CA TYR A 240 -1.94 -3.48 20.21
C TYR A 240 -3.01 -2.47 20.67
N ILE A 241 -3.96 -2.92 21.49
CA ILE A 241 -4.73 -2.01 22.36
C ILE A 241 -4.91 -2.71 23.69
N ASP A 242 -3.87 -2.70 24.51
CA ASP A 242 -3.95 -2.91 25.96
C ASP A 242 -2.64 -2.35 26.55
N GLY A 243 -2.59 -1.05 26.84
CA GLY A 243 -1.43 -0.46 27.54
C GLY A 243 -1.21 1.05 27.43
N ALA A 244 -1.85 1.75 26.51
CA ALA A 244 -1.62 3.20 26.33
C ALA A 244 -2.57 4.05 27.21
N ALA A 245 -2.54 3.88 28.53
CA ALA A 245 -3.34 4.69 29.46
C ALA A 245 -2.55 5.18 30.70
N SER A 246 -1.23 5.33 30.59
CA SER A 246 -0.41 5.90 31.67
C SER A 246 0.51 6.99 31.13
N GLY A 247 0.03 8.24 31.12
CA GLY A 247 0.86 9.44 30.91
C GLY A 247 0.28 10.49 29.97
N CYS A 248 -0.74 11.23 30.42
CA CYS A 248 -1.13 12.50 29.80
C CYS A 248 -0.54 13.68 30.60
N GLU A 249 0.76 13.92 30.48
CA GLU A 249 1.39 15.19 30.88
C GLU A 249 2.36 15.69 29.78
N ASN A 250 2.39 17.01 29.55
CA ASN A 250 3.23 17.83 28.65
C ASN A 250 2.68 18.18 27.22
N PRO A 251 3.27 19.15 26.50
CA PRO A 251 3.07 20.61 26.56
C PRO A 251 2.29 21.16 25.34
N PHE A 252 1.71 20.30 24.49
CA PHE A 252 0.95 20.68 23.28
C PHE A 252 -0.56 20.89 23.53
N GLN A 253 -0.90 21.38 24.72
CA GLN A 253 -2.28 21.50 25.17
C GLN A 253 -3.05 22.56 24.36
N PHE A 254 -2.38 23.65 23.96
CA PHE A 254 -3.04 24.79 23.30
C PHE A 254 -3.61 24.48 21.91
N HIS A 255 -2.87 23.74 21.06
CA HIS A 255 -3.36 23.37 19.72
C HIS A 255 -4.49 22.33 19.79
N SER A 256 -4.37 21.38 20.71
CA SER A 256 -5.33 20.29 20.88
C SER A 256 -6.69 20.80 21.42
N THR A 257 -6.69 21.76 22.36
CA THR A 257 -7.91 22.39 22.88
C THR A 257 -8.64 23.22 21.82
N ILE A 258 -7.92 23.91 20.93
CA ILE A 258 -8.54 24.64 19.80
C ILE A 258 -9.21 23.66 18.83
N VAL A 259 -8.58 22.51 18.57
CA VAL A 259 -9.15 21.47 17.69
C VAL A 259 -10.42 20.86 18.29
N CYS A 260 -10.49 20.66 19.62
CA CYS A 260 -11.73 20.25 20.30
C CYS A 260 -12.83 21.32 20.17
N ALA A 261 -12.50 22.59 20.37
CA ALA A 261 -13.45 23.71 20.35
C ALA A 261 -14.02 24.03 18.95
N VAL A 262 -13.28 23.73 17.87
CA VAL A 262 -13.72 23.98 16.48
C VAL A 262 -14.69 22.91 15.97
N ARG A 263 -14.74 21.72 16.57
CA ARG A 263 -15.47 20.57 16.04
C ARG A 263 -16.69 20.12 16.86
N ASP A 264 -16.85 20.62 18.08
CA ASP A 264 -18.00 20.31 18.94
C ASP A 264 -18.75 21.62 19.29
N PRO A 265 -19.97 21.88 18.76
CA PRO A 265 -20.75 23.09 19.08
C PRO A 265 -21.40 23.03 20.47
N LYS A 266 -21.06 22.05 21.31
CA LYS A 266 -21.52 21.90 22.69
C LYS A 266 -20.45 22.24 23.73
N PHE A 267 -19.45 23.02 23.35
CA PHE A 267 -18.66 23.87 24.26
C PHE A 267 -18.90 25.35 23.96
#